data_AF-A0A1A0H9I3-F1
#
_entry.id   AF-A0A1A0H9I3-F1
#
_cell.length_a   1.000
_cell.length_b   1.000
_cell.length_c   1.000
_cell.angle_alpha   90.00
_cell.angle_beta   90.00
_cell.angle_gamma   90.00
#
_symmetry.space_group_name_H-M   'P 1'
#
loop_
_entity.id
_entity.type
_entity.pdbx_description
1 polymer ?
#
loop_
_entity_poly.entity_id
_entity_poly.type
_entity_poly.pdbx_seq_one_letter_code
_entity_poly.pdbx_strand_id
1 'polypeptide(L)'
;MARDFIAEKYPWFLRTWDLYPYPIQRADAIRYFALAHYGGIYIDLDDGCMRRLDPLLTVPAFVRETQPTGISNDVMGAVQGHLFFVKVLENLEKYQRNWLVPYITIMFSTGPLFLSVMLMQYKRKGVPEAGKVRVLLPNDYKANSDSFFSISPGSSWHLDDAKLMKLMAQHIGLAVLAGFLIAGCVFLLEWWFYQWCVRTNFTKFSERLYSKFKGKKFVKKRSRKDSNLPVTLDLEKVDEV
;
A
#
# COMPACT_ATOMS: atom_id res chain seq x y z
N MET A 1 -7.81 25.01 6.04
CA MET A 1 -8.37 25.21 4.69
C MET A 1 -8.76 23.89 4.01
N ALA A 2 -7.82 23.04 3.55
CA ALA A 2 -8.20 21.81 2.82
C ALA A 2 -8.95 20.78 3.69
N ARG A 3 -8.46 20.52 4.91
CA ARG A 3 -9.14 19.63 5.87
C ARG A 3 -10.54 20.15 6.24
N ASP A 4 -10.67 21.46 6.47
CA ASP A 4 -11.96 22.09 6.81
C ASP A 4 -12.95 21.98 5.65
N PHE A 5 -12.50 22.21 4.42
CA PHE A 5 -13.29 21.97 3.22
C PHE A 5 -13.79 20.52 3.14
N ILE A 6 -12.93 19.53 3.41
CA ILE A 6 -13.35 18.13 3.49
C ILE A 6 -14.34 17.90 4.62
N ALA A 7 -14.10 18.45 5.82
CA ALA A 7 -14.99 18.30 6.96
C ALA A 7 -16.39 18.90 6.70
N GLU A 8 -16.45 20.05 6.04
CA GLU A 8 -17.70 20.76 5.74
C GLU A 8 -18.46 20.19 4.55
N LYS A 9 -17.77 19.85 3.45
CA LYS A 9 -18.40 19.46 2.18
C LYS A 9 -18.46 17.94 1.98
N TYR A 10 -17.54 17.20 2.57
CA TYR A 10 -17.38 15.75 2.39
C TYR A 10 -17.08 15.03 3.73
N PRO A 11 -17.93 15.21 4.77
CA PRO A 11 -17.65 14.71 6.13
C PRO A 11 -17.41 13.19 6.19
N TRP A 12 -18.04 12.43 5.27
CA TRP A 12 -17.83 10.98 5.13
C TRP A 12 -16.37 10.60 4.84
N PHE A 13 -15.59 11.49 4.24
CA PHE A 13 -14.19 11.26 3.88
C PHE A 13 -13.20 11.75 4.94
N LEU A 14 -13.65 12.52 5.94
CA LEU A 14 -12.76 13.17 6.91
C LEU A 14 -11.87 12.17 7.67
N ARG A 15 -12.42 11.01 8.04
CA ARG A 15 -11.65 9.94 8.69
C ARG A 15 -10.52 9.44 7.79
N THR A 16 -10.82 9.16 6.51
CA THR A 16 -9.82 8.69 5.54
C THR A 16 -8.74 9.75 5.30
N TRP A 17 -9.14 11.02 5.20
CA TRP A 17 -8.24 12.15 5.07
C TRP A 17 -7.22 12.24 6.20
N ASP A 18 -7.70 12.12 7.46
CA ASP A 18 -6.87 12.18 8.66
C ASP A 18 -5.94 10.96 8.77
N LEU A 19 -6.34 9.81 8.21
CA LEU A 19 -5.57 8.57 8.22
C LEU A 19 -4.53 8.47 7.11
N TYR A 20 -4.41 9.45 6.20
CA TYR A 20 -3.34 9.42 5.20
C TYR A 20 -1.96 9.62 5.85
N PRO A 21 -1.03 8.66 5.77
CA PRO A 21 0.28 8.80 6.39
C PRO A 21 1.15 9.87 5.71
N TYR A 22 1.00 10.09 4.40
CA TYR A 22 1.87 10.98 3.64
C TYR A 22 1.14 12.28 3.24
N PRO A 23 1.76 13.47 3.42
CA PRO A 23 1.16 14.74 3.00
C PRO A 23 0.75 14.78 1.52
N ILE A 24 1.52 14.15 0.65
CA ILE A 24 1.22 14.07 -0.79
C ILE A 24 -0.12 13.37 -1.06
N GLN A 25 -0.52 12.39 -0.26
CA GLN A 25 -1.82 11.72 -0.45
C GLN A 25 -2.99 12.67 -0.19
N ARG A 26 -2.84 13.60 0.77
CA ARG A 26 -3.82 14.67 0.99
C ARG A 26 -3.84 15.67 -0.15
N ALA A 27 -2.67 16.01 -0.71
CA ALA A 27 -2.56 16.89 -1.87
C ALA A 27 -3.16 16.26 -3.15
N ASP A 28 -2.99 14.96 -3.34
CA ASP A 28 -3.63 14.18 -4.40
C ASP A 28 -5.15 14.06 -4.19
N ALA A 29 -5.60 13.82 -2.96
CA ALA A 29 -7.03 13.71 -2.69
C ALA A 29 -7.74 15.06 -2.91
N ILE A 30 -7.19 16.15 -2.36
CA ILE A 30 -7.87 17.46 -2.43
C ILE A 30 -8.04 17.98 -3.84
N ARG A 31 -7.08 17.73 -4.75
CA ARG A 31 -7.22 18.13 -6.16
C ARG A 31 -8.39 17.44 -6.85
N TYR A 32 -8.67 16.17 -6.52
CA TYR A 32 -9.86 15.48 -7.03
C TYR A 32 -11.15 16.04 -6.45
N PHE A 33 -11.18 16.31 -5.14
CA PHE A 33 -12.36 16.90 -4.50
C PHE A 33 -12.64 18.31 -5.02
N ALA A 34 -11.61 19.16 -5.13
CA ALA A 34 -11.75 20.51 -5.67
C ALA A 34 -12.27 20.47 -7.11
N LEU A 35 -11.70 19.62 -7.96
CA LEU A 35 -12.11 19.49 -9.36
C LEU A 35 -13.53 18.94 -9.50
N ALA A 36 -13.92 17.95 -8.69
CA ALA A 36 -15.29 17.44 -8.68
C ALA A 36 -16.29 18.50 -8.16
N HIS A 37 -15.90 19.28 -7.14
CA HIS A 37 -16.77 20.24 -6.47
C HIS A 37 -16.95 21.54 -7.26
N TYR A 38 -15.90 22.07 -7.86
CA TYR A 38 -15.91 23.36 -8.55
C TYR A 38 -15.86 23.24 -10.08
N GLY A 39 -15.38 22.10 -10.60
CA GLY A 39 -14.98 21.99 -12.00
C GLY A 39 -13.75 22.86 -12.31
N GLY A 40 -13.52 23.11 -13.60
CA GLY A 40 -12.42 23.93 -14.09
C GLY A 40 -11.18 23.10 -14.44
N ILE A 41 -10.00 23.70 -14.25
CA ILE A 41 -8.70 23.09 -14.53
C ILE A 41 -7.84 23.15 -13.27
N TYR A 42 -7.31 22.00 -12.88
CA TYR A 42 -6.28 21.85 -11.88
C TYR A 42 -4.91 21.75 -12.55
N ILE A 43 -3.91 22.44 -11.97
CA ILE A 43 -2.51 22.45 -12.42
C ILE A 43 -1.62 22.39 -11.17
N ASP A 44 -0.69 21.44 -11.11
CA ASP A 44 0.32 21.36 -10.06
C ASP A 44 1.27 22.57 -10.11
N LEU A 45 1.91 22.89 -8.99
CA LEU A 45 2.77 24.08 -8.86
C LEU A 45 4.08 24.00 -9.66
N ASP A 46 4.44 22.82 -10.13
CA ASP A 46 5.59 22.57 -11.00
C ASP A 46 5.21 22.55 -12.49
N ASP A 47 3.94 22.80 -12.83
CA ASP A 47 3.45 22.94 -14.20
C ASP A 47 3.13 24.40 -14.54
N GLY A 48 3.82 24.94 -15.55
CA GLY A 48 3.61 26.29 -16.07
C GLY A 48 2.63 26.32 -17.24
N CYS A 49 1.85 27.40 -17.35
CA CYS A 49 0.92 27.62 -18.46
C CYS A 49 1.63 28.35 -19.61
N MET A 50 1.74 27.72 -20.78
CA MET A 50 2.48 28.27 -21.93
C MET A 50 1.58 29.02 -22.92
N ARG A 51 0.28 28.73 -22.90
CA ARG A 51 -0.73 29.38 -23.75
C ARG A 51 -2.12 29.27 -23.16
N ARG A 52 -3.06 29.99 -23.78
CA ARG A 52 -4.48 29.94 -23.44
C ARG A 52 -5.03 28.51 -23.38
N LEU A 53 -5.69 28.20 -22.27
CA LEU A 53 -6.27 26.89 -21.99
C LEU A 53 -7.71 26.73 -22.51
N ASP A 54 -8.31 27.77 -23.07
CA ASP A 54 -9.67 27.75 -23.64
C ASP A 54 -9.94 26.53 -24.55
N PRO A 55 -9.00 26.07 -25.40
CA PRO A 55 -9.24 24.87 -26.22
C PRO A 55 -9.49 23.59 -25.41
N LEU A 56 -8.98 23.51 -24.18
CA LEU A 56 -9.20 22.36 -23.28
C LEU A 56 -10.59 22.39 -22.62
N LEU A 57 -11.29 23.53 -22.67
CA LEU A 57 -12.65 23.67 -22.13
C LEU A 57 -13.74 23.18 -23.10
N THR A 58 -13.34 22.73 -24.29
CA THR A 58 -14.27 22.19 -25.30
C THR A 58 -14.74 20.77 -25.00
N VAL A 59 -14.18 20.13 -23.96
CA VAL A 59 -14.42 18.73 -23.60
C VAL A 59 -14.87 18.65 -22.15
N PRO A 60 -15.74 17.68 -21.79
CA PRO A 60 -16.33 17.64 -20.46
C PRO A 60 -15.33 17.24 -19.38
N ALA A 61 -14.26 16.51 -19.74
CA ALA A 61 -13.12 16.26 -18.89
C ALA A 61 -11.87 15.94 -19.72
N PHE A 62 -10.69 16.26 -19.17
CA PHE A 62 -9.41 15.84 -19.71
C PHE A 62 -8.38 15.53 -18.61
N VAL A 63 -7.40 14.71 -18.97
CA VAL A 63 -6.24 14.35 -18.14
C VAL A 63 -5.01 14.23 -19.04
N ARG A 64 -3.80 14.26 -18.49
CA ARG A 64 -2.56 14.03 -19.26
C ARG A 64 -2.12 12.58 -19.22
N GLU A 65 -1.61 12.07 -20.33
CA GLU A 65 -0.88 10.80 -20.34
C GLU A 65 0.44 10.95 -19.57
N THR A 66 0.82 9.94 -18.79
CA THR A 66 2.11 9.87 -18.09
C THR A 66 3.00 8.76 -18.66
N GLN A 67 4.29 8.87 -18.41
CA GLN A 67 5.29 7.89 -18.82
C GLN A 67 5.75 7.07 -17.60
N PRO A 68 5.98 5.76 -17.73
CA PRO A 68 5.92 4.96 -18.96
C PRO A 68 4.50 4.56 -19.39
N THR A 69 3.51 4.55 -18.48
CA THR A 69 2.12 4.19 -18.80
C THR A 69 1.12 4.89 -17.88
N GLY A 70 -0.09 5.11 -18.40
CA GLY A 70 -1.23 5.62 -17.63
C GLY A 70 -1.46 7.12 -17.78
N ILE A 71 -2.13 7.71 -16.82
CA ILE A 71 -2.42 9.14 -16.76
C ILE A 71 -1.81 9.76 -15.50
N SER A 72 -1.42 11.02 -15.62
CA SER A 72 -0.93 11.82 -14.49
C SER A 72 -2.07 12.53 -13.77
N ASN A 73 -1.82 12.92 -12.53
CA ASN A 73 -2.74 13.70 -11.70
C ASN A 73 -2.26 15.14 -11.47
N ASP A 74 -1.27 15.59 -12.23
CA ASP A 74 -0.63 16.92 -12.16
C ASP A 74 -1.41 18.00 -12.94
N VAL A 75 -2.01 17.65 -14.08
CA VAL A 75 -2.93 18.51 -14.83
C VAL A 75 -4.18 17.75 -15.22
N MET A 76 -5.33 18.30 -14.83
CA MET A 76 -6.64 17.70 -15.06
C MET A 76 -7.68 18.79 -15.26
N GLY A 77 -8.72 18.50 -16.02
CA GLY A 77 -9.87 19.39 -16.12
C GLY A 77 -11.17 18.61 -16.19
N ALA A 78 -12.24 19.22 -15.69
CA ALA A 78 -13.58 18.69 -15.79
C ALA A 78 -14.65 19.76 -15.55
N VAL A 79 -15.84 19.50 -16.09
CA VAL A 79 -17.07 20.14 -15.62
C VAL A 79 -17.35 19.70 -14.18
N GLN A 80 -18.03 20.56 -13.43
CA GLN A 80 -18.48 20.26 -12.07
C GLN A 80 -19.28 18.95 -12.05
N GLY A 81 -18.97 18.07 -11.09
CA GLY A 81 -19.69 16.81 -10.91
C GLY A 81 -19.45 15.75 -12.00
N HIS A 82 -18.40 15.88 -12.82
CA HIS A 82 -18.12 14.89 -13.88
C HIS A 82 -17.98 13.46 -13.31
N LEU A 83 -18.72 12.50 -13.88
CA LEU A 83 -18.88 11.14 -13.34
C LEU A 83 -17.56 10.37 -13.14
N PHE A 84 -16.55 10.65 -13.97
CA PHE A 84 -15.20 10.11 -13.75
C PHE A 84 -14.64 10.52 -12.38
N PHE A 85 -14.69 11.81 -12.03
CA PHE A 85 -14.15 12.30 -10.77
C PHE A 85 -15.03 11.90 -9.59
N VAL A 86 -16.36 11.82 -9.77
CA VAL A 86 -17.24 11.21 -8.75
C VAL A 86 -16.80 9.78 -8.43
N LYS A 87 -16.56 8.96 -9.47
CA LYS A 87 -16.01 7.62 -9.29
C LYS A 87 -14.65 7.62 -8.60
N VAL A 88 -13.77 8.58 -8.90
CA VAL A 88 -12.48 8.71 -8.22
C VAL A 88 -12.71 8.91 -6.71
N LEU A 89 -13.56 9.86 -6.32
CA LEU A 89 -13.86 10.15 -4.91
C LEU A 89 -14.42 8.92 -4.16
N GLU A 90 -15.40 8.23 -4.75
CA GLU A 90 -16.04 7.05 -4.17
C GLU A 90 -15.09 5.85 -3.96
N ASN A 91 -13.90 5.89 -4.56
CA ASN A 91 -12.93 4.79 -4.47
C ASN A 91 -11.66 5.17 -3.68
N LEU A 92 -11.43 6.44 -3.34
CA LEU A 92 -10.25 6.84 -2.57
C LEU A 92 -10.11 6.06 -1.24
N GLU A 93 -11.21 5.90 -0.51
CA GLU A 93 -11.21 5.14 0.75
C GLU A 93 -10.86 3.67 0.55
N LYS A 94 -11.41 3.03 -0.50
CA LYS A 94 -11.15 1.61 -0.80
C LYS A 94 -9.68 1.34 -1.18
N TYR A 95 -8.99 2.36 -1.67
CA TYR A 95 -7.60 2.31 -2.10
C TYR A 95 -6.63 2.90 -1.06
N GLN A 96 -7.10 3.34 0.12
CA GLN A 96 -6.27 3.76 1.25
C GLN A 96 -5.57 2.55 1.91
N ARG A 97 -4.68 1.90 1.16
CA ARG A 97 -3.86 0.77 1.61
C ARG A 97 -2.49 1.25 2.01
N ASN A 98 -1.91 0.58 3.00
CA ASN A 98 -0.52 0.79 3.39
C ASN A 98 0.33 -0.41 2.94
N TRP A 99 0.90 -0.30 1.75
CA TRP A 99 1.94 -1.19 1.27
C TRP A 99 3.26 -0.69 1.87
N LEU A 100 3.99 -1.55 2.58
CA LEU A 100 5.19 -1.21 3.38
C LEU A 100 6.26 -0.34 2.65
N VAL A 101 6.16 -0.20 1.33
CA VAL A 101 6.93 0.71 0.48
C VAL A 101 6.12 2.01 0.23
N PRO A 102 6.56 3.17 0.76
CA PRO A 102 5.89 4.47 0.60
C PRO A 102 5.52 4.82 -0.85
N TYR A 103 6.43 4.61 -1.80
CA TYR A 103 6.25 4.91 -3.22
C TYR A 103 5.07 4.13 -3.82
N ILE A 104 4.97 2.84 -3.52
CA ILE A 104 3.86 1.99 -3.96
C ILE A 104 2.57 2.46 -3.29
N THR A 105 2.61 2.74 -1.99
CA THR A 105 1.46 3.26 -1.25
C THR A 105 0.91 4.53 -1.85
N ILE A 106 1.76 5.54 -2.09
CA ILE A 106 1.34 6.83 -2.64
C ILE A 106 0.76 6.64 -4.05
N MET A 107 1.47 5.95 -4.94
CA MET A 107 1.07 5.78 -6.34
C MET A 107 -0.28 5.04 -6.49
N PHE A 108 -0.52 3.99 -5.69
CA PHE A 108 -1.73 3.16 -5.78
C PHE A 108 -2.90 3.62 -4.91
N SER A 109 -2.69 4.51 -3.94
CA SER A 109 -3.77 5.01 -3.08
C SER A 109 -4.44 6.24 -3.65
N THR A 110 -3.66 7.26 -3.99
CA THR A 110 -4.17 8.57 -4.43
C THR A 110 -3.46 9.08 -5.67
N GLY A 111 -2.29 8.53 -6.02
CA GLY A 111 -1.46 9.04 -7.11
C GLY A 111 -1.88 8.61 -8.52
N PRO A 112 -0.98 8.80 -9.51
CA PRO A 112 -1.21 8.50 -10.92
C PRO A 112 -1.67 7.07 -11.23
N LEU A 113 -1.18 6.03 -10.52
CA LEU A 113 -1.59 4.65 -10.79
C LEU A 113 -3.04 4.41 -10.34
N PHE A 114 -3.42 4.93 -9.18
CA PHE A 114 -4.81 4.92 -8.73
C PHE A 114 -5.73 5.57 -9.77
N LEU A 115 -5.40 6.80 -10.20
CA LEU A 115 -6.20 7.53 -11.18
C LEU A 115 -6.31 6.80 -12.52
N SER A 116 -5.21 6.18 -12.97
CA SER A 116 -5.17 5.35 -14.18
C SER A 116 -6.10 4.14 -14.09
N VAL A 117 -6.10 3.42 -12.97
CA VAL A 117 -7.01 2.29 -12.74
C VAL A 117 -8.46 2.78 -12.73
N MET A 118 -8.75 3.94 -12.12
CA MET A 118 -10.10 4.53 -12.13
C MET A 118 -10.57 4.85 -13.55
N LEU A 119 -9.70 5.41 -14.39
CA LEU A 119 -10.06 5.75 -15.79
C LEU A 119 -10.37 4.48 -16.59
N MET A 120 -9.56 3.44 -16.43
CA MET A 120 -9.79 2.16 -17.11
C MET A 120 -11.12 1.52 -16.67
N GLN A 121 -11.41 1.51 -15.37
CA GLN A 121 -12.69 1.01 -14.86
C GLN A 121 -13.88 1.85 -15.33
N TYR A 122 -13.72 3.17 -15.41
CA TYR A 122 -14.75 4.09 -15.87
C TYR A 122 -15.10 3.82 -17.34
N LYS A 123 -14.10 3.71 -18.22
CA LYS A 123 -14.28 3.43 -19.65
C LYS A 123 -14.95 2.08 -19.92
N ARG A 124 -14.67 1.05 -19.11
CA ARG A 124 -15.24 -0.31 -19.28
C ARG A 124 -16.77 -0.38 -19.19
N LYS A 125 -17.41 0.57 -18.51
CA LYS A 125 -18.88 0.57 -18.33
C LYS A 125 -19.66 1.06 -19.56
N GLY A 126 -18.97 1.53 -20.60
CA GLY A 126 -19.59 2.25 -21.71
C GLY A 126 -19.95 3.66 -21.26
N VAL A 127 -19.32 4.67 -21.87
CA VAL A 127 -19.47 6.07 -21.44
C VAL A 127 -20.03 6.87 -22.61
N PRO A 128 -21.15 7.61 -22.42
CA PRO A 128 -21.70 8.47 -23.46
C PRO A 128 -20.71 9.60 -23.81
N GLU A 129 -20.84 10.24 -24.98
CA GLU A 129 -19.93 11.32 -25.40
C GLU A 129 -19.77 12.41 -24.34
N ALA A 130 -20.88 12.81 -23.69
CA ALA A 130 -20.90 13.83 -22.64
C ALA A 130 -20.10 13.47 -21.38
N GLY A 131 -19.78 12.20 -21.16
CA GLY A 131 -18.99 11.74 -20.03
C GLY A 131 -17.55 11.33 -20.40
N LYS A 132 -17.14 11.49 -21.66
CA LYS A 132 -15.82 11.04 -22.11
C LYS A 132 -14.71 11.91 -21.54
N VAL A 133 -13.72 11.24 -20.97
CA VAL A 133 -12.46 11.87 -20.54
C VAL A 133 -11.46 11.81 -21.71
N ARG A 134 -11.03 12.98 -22.20
CA ARG A 134 -9.94 13.08 -23.18
C ARG A 134 -8.59 12.92 -22.51
N VAL A 135 -7.67 12.25 -23.18
CA VAL A 135 -6.29 12.10 -22.71
C VAL A 135 -5.41 12.93 -23.63
N LEU A 136 -4.73 13.92 -23.06
CA LEU A 136 -3.75 14.73 -23.79
C LEU A 136 -2.48 13.90 -23.97
N LEU A 137 -2.01 13.79 -25.21
CA LEU A 137 -0.80 13.04 -25.54
C LEU A 137 0.44 13.93 -25.34
N PRO A 138 1.63 13.34 -25.13
CA PRO A 138 2.88 14.07 -24.94
C PRO A 138 3.09 15.23 -25.92
N ASN A 139 2.81 15.04 -27.21
CA ASN A 139 2.98 16.08 -28.23
C ASN A 139 2.03 17.28 -28.04
N ASP A 140 0.87 17.07 -27.43
CA ASP A 140 -0.13 18.11 -27.20
C ASP A 140 0.23 18.96 -25.98
N TYR A 141 0.92 18.37 -24.99
CA TYR A 141 1.16 19.01 -23.70
C TYR A 141 2.63 19.32 -23.38
N LYS A 142 3.61 18.74 -24.08
CA LYS A 142 5.05 19.02 -23.90
C LYS A 142 5.82 18.95 -25.22
N ALA A 143 7.02 19.54 -25.21
CA ALA A 143 8.05 19.44 -26.25
C ALA A 143 7.83 20.23 -27.57
N ASN A 144 6.76 21.03 -27.69
CA ASN A 144 6.50 21.87 -28.86
C ASN A 144 6.24 23.34 -28.47
N SER A 145 6.42 24.28 -29.41
CA SER A 145 6.06 25.69 -29.21
C SER A 145 4.56 25.90 -28.94
N ASP A 146 3.74 24.96 -29.43
CA ASP A 146 2.28 24.98 -29.27
C ASP A 146 1.79 24.11 -28.09
N SER A 147 2.70 23.63 -27.23
CA SER A 147 2.34 22.87 -26.03
C SER A 147 1.53 23.72 -25.05
N PHE A 148 0.57 23.11 -24.37
CA PHE A 148 -0.22 23.80 -23.34
C PHE A 148 0.59 24.11 -22.08
N PHE A 149 1.54 23.24 -21.70
CA PHE A 149 2.22 23.28 -20.41
C PHE A 149 3.74 23.20 -20.55
N SER A 150 4.44 23.85 -19.62
CA SER A 150 5.87 23.60 -19.34
C SER A 150 5.98 22.81 -18.05
N ILE A 151 6.75 21.73 -18.06
CA ILE A 151 6.82 20.80 -16.94
C ILE A 151 8.16 20.95 -16.26
N SER A 152 8.15 21.37 -15.00
CA SER A 152 9.32 21.33 -14.14
C SER A 152 9.42 19.97 -13.45
N PRO A 153 10.64 19.50 -13.08
CA PRO A 153 10.78 18.23 -12.40
C PRO A 153 10.11 18.19 -11.01
N GLY A 154 8.94 17.56 -10.94
CA GLY A 154 8.25 17.21 -9.70
C GLY A 154 8.79 15.94 -9.07
N SER A 155 9.22 16.00 -7.80
CA SER A 155 9.71 14.82 -7.07
C SER A 155 9.82 14.98 -5.55
N SER A 156 9.18 16.01 -4.99
CA SER A 156 9.34 16.39 -3.57
C SER A 156 8.89 15.33 -2.57
N TRP A 157 8.07 14.37 -2.98
CA TRP A 157 7.58 13.26 -2.16
C TRP A 157 8.40 11.96 -2.30
N HIS A 158 9.34 11.90 -3.25
CA HIS A 158 10.19 10.72 -3.42
C HIS A 158 11.12 10.55 -2.22
N LEU A 159 11.00 9.44 -1.51
CA LEU A 159 11.98 9.02 -0.49
C LEU A 159 13.03 8.10 -1.13
N ASP A 160 13.93 7.51 -0.32
CA ASP A 160 14.99 6.62 -0.84
C ASP A 160 14.43 5.35 -1.51
N ASP A 161 13.23 4.93 -1.12
CA ASP A 161 12.52 3.83 -1.76
C ASP A 161 12.20 4.11 -3.23
N ALA A 162 11.90 5.36 -3.60
CA ALA A 162 11.67 5.75 -4.99
C ALA A 162 12.90 5.53 -5.87
N LYS A 163 14.11 5.72 -5.32
CA LYS A 163 15.37 5.44 -6.05
C LYS A 163 15.52 3.94 -6.30
N LEU A 164 15.26 3.11 -5.28
CA LEU A 164 15.27 1.66 -5.39
C LEU A 164 14.22 1.17 -6.41
N MET A 165 13.00 1.69 -6.36
CA MET A 165 11.94 1.35 -7.29
C MET A 165 12.31 1.71 -8.74
N LYS A 166 12.88 2.89 -8.97
CA LYS A 166 13.35 3.31 -10.30
C LYS A 166 14.50 2.43 -10.80
N LEU A 167 15.45 2.08 -9.93
CA LEU A 167 16.55 1.17 -10.26
C LEU A 167 16.03 -0.21 -10.66
N MET A 168 15.10 -0.79 -9.88
CA MET A 168 14.48 -2.07 -10.21
C MET A 168 13.69 -2.01 -11.51
N ALA A 169 12.98 -0.91 -11.78
CA ALA A 169 12.24 -0.72 -13.03
C ALA A 169 13.17 -0.63 -14.25
N GLN A 170 14.30 0.07 -14.13
CA GLN A 170 15.32 0.15 -15.19
C GLN A 170 16.02 -1.20 -15.45
N HIS A 171 16.11 -2.05 -14.42
CA HIS A 171 16.77 -3.35 -14.47
C HIS A 171 15.82 -4.51 -14.16
N ILE A 172 14.64 -4.52 -14.78
CA ILE A 172 13.58 -5.49 -14.43
C ILE A 172 14.03 -6.95 -14.53
N GLY A 173 14.87 -7.30 -15.51
CA GLY A 173 15.41 -8.66 -15.64
C GLY A 173 16.29 -9.08 -14.45
N LEU A 174 17.16 -8.18 -13.98
CA LEU A 174 17.99 -8.42 -12.79
C LEU A 174 17.16 -8.46 -11.52
N ALA A 175 16.15 -7.59 -11.39
CA ALA A 175 15.25 -7.57 -10.24
C ALA A 175 14.46 -8.88 -10.14
N VAL A 176 13.95 -9.38 -11.27
CA VAL A 176 13.23 -10.67 -11.34
C VAL A 176 14.16 -11.82 -10.98
N LEU A 177 15.38 -11.86 -11.54
CA LEU A 177 16.38 -12.89 -11.21
C LEU A 177 16.72 -12.88 -9.72
N ALA A 178 17.00 -11.70 -9.14
CA ALA A 178 17.28 -11.55 -7.72
C ALA A 178 16.09 -12.02 -6.86
N GLY A 179 14.86 -11.70 -7.27
CA GLY A 179 13.65 -12.19 -6.60
C GLY A 179 13.56 -13.73 -6.59
N PHE A 180 13.83 -14.38 -7.71
CA PHE A 180 13.86 -15.85 -7.77
C PHE A 180 14.99 -16.46 -6.94
N LEU A 181 16.17 -15.83 -6.91
CA LEU A 181 17.28 -16.28 -6.06
C LEU A 181 16.92 -16.18 -4.58
N ILE A 182 16.32 -15.07 -4.15
CA ILE A 182 15.87 -14.88 -2.76
C ILE A 182 14.80 -15.92 -2.41
N ALA A 183 13.80 -16.12 -3.26
CA ALA A 183 12.77 -17.14 -3.04
C ALA A 183 13.39 -18.55 -2.94
N GLY A 184 14.33 -18.88 -3.83
CA GLY A 184 15.09 -20.12 -3.77
C GLY A 184 15.86 -20.29 -2.46
N CYS A 185 16.54 -19.24 -1.99
CA CYS A 185 17.20 -19.24 -0.68
C CYS A 185 16.23 -19.47 0.48
N VAL A 186 15.05 -18.83 0.46
CA VAL A 186 14.01 -19.03 1.49
C VAL A 186 13.54 -20.49 1.50
N PHE A 187 13.22 -21.07 0.34
CA PHE A 187 12.82 -22.47 0.26
C PHE A 187 13.94 -23.44 0.69
N LEU A 188 15.20 -23.12 0.39
CA LEU A 188 16.34 -23.89 0.88
C LEU A 188 16.48 -23.82 2.41
N LEU A 189 16.29 -22.63 3.00
CA LEU A 189 16.31 -22.45 4.46
C LEU A 189 15.15 -23.18 5.13
N GLU A 190 13.94 -23.12 4.56
CA GLU A 190 12.77 -23.88 5.02
C GLU A 190 13.02 -25.39 4.94
N TRP A 191 13.62 -25.85 3.83
CA TRP A 191 13.97 -27.26 3.67
C TRP A 191 15.06 -27.69 4.68
N TRP A 192 16.09 -26.88 4.91
CA TRP A 192 17.10 -27.15 5.95
C TRP A 192 16.48 -27.19 7.34
N PHE A 193 15.57 -26.27 7.64
CA PHE A 193 14.84 -26.26 8.90
C PHE A 193 13.99 -27.53 9.07
N TYR A 194 13.27 -27.93 8.03
CA TYR A 194 12.52 -29.18 8.01
C TYR A 194 13.41 -30.41 8.23
N GLN A 195 14.53 -30.51 7.50
CA GLN A 195 15.50 -31.59 7.67
C GLN A 195 16.10 -31.61 9.07
N TRP A 196 16.38 -30.44 9.65
CA TRP A 196 16.84 -30.32 11.03
C TRP A 196 15.78 -30.82 12.02
N CYS A 197 14.51 -30.42 11.89
CA CYS A 197 13.40 -30.92 12.71
C CYS A 197 13.18 -32.43 12.61
N VAL A 198 13.40 -33.04 11.43
CA VAL A 198 13.28 -34.50 11.25
C VAL A 198 14.51 -35.25 11.81
N ARG A 199 15.73 -34.74 11.56
CA ARG A 199 16.98 -35.37 12.04
C ARG A 199 17.12 -35.28 13.55
N THR A 200 16.79 -34.13 14.12
CA THR A 200 16.61 -33.99 15.57
C THR A 200 15.27 -34.61 15.90
N ASN A 201 15.20 -35.94 16.03
CA ASN A 201 14.03 -36.66 16.54
C ASN A 201 13.43 -35.87 17.73
N PHE A 202 12.42 -35.02 17.46
CA PHE A 202 11.88 -34.07 18.45
C PHE A 202 11.25 -34.82 19.63
N THR A 203 10.99 -36.12 19.44
CA THR A 203 10.72 -37.13 20.45
C THR A 203 11.79 -37.20 21.54
N LYS A 204 13.09 -37.24 21.20
CA LYS A 204 14.17 -37.28 22.21
C LYS A 204 14.39 -35.94 22.91
N PHE A 205 14.12 -34.81 22.23
CA PHE A 205 14.21 -33.48 22.85
C PHE A 205 13.06 -33.25 23.83
N SER A 206 11.83 -33.60 23.44
CA SER A 206 10.65 -33.57 24.33
C SER A 206 10.78 -34.55 25.50
N GLU A 207 11.32 -35.76 25.31
CA GLU A 207 11.66 -36.69 26.40
C GLU A 207 12.75 -36.14 27.34
N ARG A 208 13.77 -35.45 26.81
CA ARG A 208 14.80 -34.77 27.63
C ARG A 208 14.24 -33.58 28.40
N LEU A 209 13.27 -32.86 27.84
CA LEU A 209 12.59 -31.76 28.51
C LEU A 209 11.62 -32.28 29.57
N TYR A 210 10.85 -33.33 29.25
CA TYR A 210 9.94 -34.01 30.17
C TYR A 210 10.69 -34.67 31.34
N SER A 211 11.87 -35.27 31.10
CA SER A 211 12.70 -35.83 32.18
C SER A 211 13.38 -34.76 33.05
N LYS A 212 13.60 -33.54 32.53
CA LYS A 212 14.02 -32.38 33.33
C LYS A 212 12.87 -31.78 34.15
N PHE A 213 11.63 -31.83 33.65
CA PHE A 213 10.45 -31.31 34.34
C PHE A 213 9.81 -32.32 35.32
N LYS A 214 9.97 -33.63 35.09
CA LYS A 214 9.59 -34.67 36.05
C LYS A 214 10.67 -34.74 37.12
N GLY A 215 10.59 -33.78 38.03
CA GLY A 215 11.55 -33.54 39.10
C GLY A 215 12.00 -34.81 39.82
N LYS A 216 13.24 -34.77 40.32
CA LYS A 216 13.79 -35.73 41.27
C LYS A 216 12.70 -36.13 42.27
N LYS A 217 12.13 -37.33 42.15
CA LYS A 217 11.34 -37.91 43.24
C LYS A 217 12.28 -37.90 44.45
N PHE A 218 11.92 -37.12 45.47
CA PHE A 218 12.58 -37.15 46.77
C PHE A 218 12.29 -38.52 47.38
N VAL A 219 13.11 -39.51 47.03
CA VAL A 219 13.12 -40.78 47.74
C VAL A 219 13.72 -40.47 49.11
N LYS A 220 12.86 -40.28 50.11
CA LYS A 220 13.26 -40.16 51.51
C LYS A 220 13.94 -41.48 51.87
N LYS A 221 15.28 -41.49 51.92
CA LYS A 221 16.06 -42.66 52.39
C LYS A 221 15.61 -42.96 53.82
N ARG A 222 14.94 -44.10 54.03
CA ARG A 222 14.67 -44.64 55.37
C ARG A 222 16.01 -44.92 56.05
N SER A 223 16.14 -44.52 57.31
CA SER A 223 17.25 -44.94 58.15
C SER A 223 17.12 -46.45 58.41
N ARG A 224 18.26 -47.15 58.50
CA ARG A 224 18.33 -48.62 58.69
C ARG A 224 17.61 -49.11 59.95
N LYS A 225 17.27 -48.22 60.88
CA LYS A 225 16.54 -48.52 62.12
C LYS A 225 15.02 -48.68 61.92
N ASP A 226 14.46 -48.17 60.82
CA ASP A 226 13.00 -48.10 60.60
C ASP A 226 12.49 -49.12 59.57
N SER A 227 13.29 -50.16 59.27
CA SER A 227 12.98 -51.14 58.22
C SER A 227 11.87 -52.13 58.59
N ASN A 228 11.61 -52.33 59.88
CA ASN A 228 10.70 -53.38 60.37
C ASN A 228 9.30 -52.86 60.74
N LEU A 229 9.03 -51.56 60.52
CA LEU A 229 7.71 -50.98 60.74
C LEU A 229 6.88 -51.00 59.43
N PRO A 230 5.60 -51.43 59.48
CA PRO A 230 4.71 -51.41 58.32
C PRO A 230 4.56 -49.98 57.80
N VAL A 231 4.37 -49.85 56.49
CA VAL A 231 4.24 -48.55 55.81
C VAL A 231 2.85 -47.98 56.11
N THR A 232 2.77 -46.96 56.95
CA THR A 232 1.56 -46.13 57.05
C THR A 232 1.56 -45.14 55.89
N LEU A 233 0.74 -45.40 54.88
CA LEU A 233 0.39 -44.43 53.85
C LEU A 233 -0.72 -43.55 54.42
N ASP A 234 -0.37 -42.37 54.94
CA ASP A 234 -1.37 -41.32 55.18
C ASP A 234 -1.88 -40.85 53.82
N LEU A 235 -3.10 -41.29 53.48
CA LEU A 235 -3.82 -40.90 52.26
C LEU A 235 -4.65 -39.62 52.45
N GLU A 236 -4.42 -38.84 53.51
CA GLU A 236 -5.05 -37.53 53.68
C GLU A 236 -4.10 -36.42 53.21
N LYS A 237 -4.11 -36.17 51.89
CA LYS A 237 -3.87 -34.87 51.22
C LYS A 237 -3.58 -35.10 49.74
N VAL A 238 -4.60 -35.56 49.01
CA VAL A 238 -4.68 -35.33 47.57
C VAL A 238 -6.12 -34.92 47.29
N ASP A 239 -6.49 -33.75 47.80
CA ASP A 239 -7.57 -32.93 47.28
C ASP A 239 -7.29 -31.51 47.79
N GLU A 240 -6.50 -30.76 47.02
CA GLU A 240 -6.72 -29.34 46.74
C GLU A 240 -5.54 -28.77 45.92
N VAL A 241 -5.93 -27.98 44.92
CA VAL A 241 -5.16 -27.22 43.91
C VAL A 241 -4.73 -27.97 42.65
#